data_AF-R6H1T9-F1
#
_entry.id   AF-R6H1T9-F1
#
_cell.length_a   1.000
_cell.length_b   1.000
_cell.length_c   1.000
_cell.angle_alpha   90.00
_cell.angle_beta   90.00
_cell.angle_gamma   90.00
#
_symmetry.space_group_name_H-M   'P 1'
#
loop_
_entity.id
_entity.type
_entity.pdbx_description
1 polymer ?
#
loop_
_entity_poly.entity_id
_entity_poly.type
_entity_poly.pdbx_seq_one_letter_code
_entity_poly.pdbx_strand_id
1 'polypeptide(L)'
;MGDAACAVPTVMLTVATACLGNVGHSWQNTAFSCSPIGLKGMGTAAEALTLSALRLLQRPDLLQRAEGERAAQHGERYRCPLPENVKPPVGRY
;
A
#
# COMPACT_ATOMS: atom_id res chain seq x y z
N MET A 1 -0.72 -6.51 -0.25
CA MET A 1 0.36 -5.64 0.28
C MET A 1 1.36 -6.53 1.01
N GLY A 2 2.64 -6.19 0.97
CA GLY A 2 3.73 -7.03 1.50
C GLY A 2 3.91 -6.94 3.01
N ASP A 3 5.09 -7.38 3.43
CA ASP A 3 5.56 -7.43 4.82
C ASP A 3 5.63 -6.07 5.54
N ALA A 4 5.60 -4.96 4.80
CA ALA A 4 5.42 -3.61 5.36
C ALA A 4 4.16 -3.48 6.24
N ALA A 5 3.07 -4.19 5.91
CA ALA A 5 1.83 -4.20 6.72
C ALA A 5 2.05 -4.81 8.12
N CYS A 6 3.05 -5.68 8.25
CA CYS A 6 3.41 -6.30 9.53
C CYS A 6 4.12 -5.29 10.44
N ALA A 7 4.81 -4.29 9.86
CA ALA A 7 5.58 -3.30 10.59
C ALA A 7 4.76 -2.10 11.04
N VAL A 8 3.83 -1.63 10.22
CA VAL A 8 3.00 -0.45 10.50
C VAL A 8 1.56 -0.65 10.03
N PRO A 9 0.55 -0.06 10.70
CA PRO A 9 -0.83 -0.14 10.26
C PRO A 9 -0.94 0.42 8.85
N THR A 10 -1.42 -0.39 7.92
CA THR A 10 -1.42 -0.02 6.51
C THR A 10 -2.75 -0.37 5.87
N VAL A 11 -3.25 0.53 5.03
CA VAL A 11 -4.47 0.35 4.24
C VAL A 11 -4.12 0.25 2.76
N MET A 12 -4.90 -0.52 2.00
CA MET A 12 -4.82 -0.59 0.55
C MET A 12 -6.09 0.04 -0.03
N LEU A 13 -5.92 1.01 -0.92
CA LEU A 13 -7.01 1.67 -1.64
C LEU A 13 -6.97 1.27 -3.11
N THR A 14 -8.12 0.89 -3.66
CA THR A 14 -8.30 0.61 -5.08
C THR A 14 -9.22 1.65 -5.70
N VAL A 15 -8.75 2.33 -6.75
CA VAL A 15 -9.52 3.32 -7.51
C VAL A 15 -9.40 2.99 -8.99
N ALA A 16 -10.43 3.30 -9.78
CA ALA A 16 -10.42 3.13 -11.22
C ALA A 16 -9.41 4.07 -11.88
N THR A 17 -8.27 3.52 -12.31
CA THR A 17 -7.21 4.21 -13.07
C THR A 17 -6.97 3.61 -14.45
N ALA A 18 -7.64 2.49 -14.75
CA ALA A 18 -7.61 1.79 -16.03
C ALA A 18 -9.03 1.31 -16.39
N CYS A 19 -9.24 0.86 -17.62
CA CYS A 19 -10.54 0.33 -18.04
C CYS A 19 -10.87 -1.00 -17.34
N LEU A 20 -12.17 -1.34 -17.33
CA LEU A 20 -12.65 -2.60 -16.79
C LEU A 20 -12.03 -3.79 -17.54
N GLY A 21 -11.61 -4.81 -16.79
CA GLY A 21 -11.04 -6.05 -17.36
C GLY A 21 -9.55 -5.95 -17.71
N ASN A 22 -8.92 -4.79 -17.53
CA ASN A 22 -7.48 -4.66 -17.71
C ASN A 22 -6.69 -5.48 -16.67
N VAL A 23 -5.69 -6.22 -17.12
CA VAL A 23 -4.89 -7.11 -16.27
C VAL A 23 -3.81 -6.32 -15.54
N GLY A 24 -3.81 -6.39 -14.21
CA GLY A 24 -2.77 -5.79 -13.36
C GLY A 24 -1.39 -6.38 -13.65
N HIS A 25 -0.33 -5.59 -13.43
CA HIS A 25 1.05 -5.98 -13.71
C HIS A 25 1.33 -6.39 -15.17
N SER A 26 0.52 -5.91 -16.13
CA SER A 26 0.79 -6.06 -17.55
C SER A 26 1.30 -4.77 -18.17
N TRP A 27 1.93 -4.87 -19.35
CA TRP A 27 2.35 -3.69 -20.11
C TRP A 27 1.20 -2.82 -20.61
N GLN A 28 -0.03 -3.35 -20.64
CA GLN A 28 -1.23 -2.59 -20.98
C GLN A 28 -1.47 -1.44 -19.97
N ASN A 29 -1.03 -1.57 -18.71
CA ASN A 29 -1.11 -0.49 -17.73
C ASN A 29 -0.38 0.79 -18.17
N THR A 30 0.68 0.66 -18.97
CA THR A 30 1.45 1.82 -19.43
C THR A 30 0.60 2.75 -20.30
N ALA A 31 -0.34 2.21 -21.09
CA ALA A 31 -1.23 2.99 -21.94
C ALA A 31 -2.21 3.87 -21.15
N PHE A 32 -2.53 3.50 -19.90
CA PHE A 32 -3.40 4.30 -19.03
C PHE A 32 -2.63 5.37 -18.24
N SER A 33 -1.30 5.29 -18.21
CA SER A 33 -0.46 6.32 -17.58
C SER A 33 -0.63 7.63 -18.34
N CYS A 34 -0.78 8.74 -17.60
CA CYS A 34 -1.04 10.08 -18.16
C CYS A 34 -2.31 10.21 -19.03
N SER A 35 -3.19 9.19 -19.04
CA SER A 35 -4.49 9.27 -19.71
C SER A 35 -5.52 10.02 -18.84
N PRO A 36 -6.66 10.48 -19.39
CA PRO A 36 -7.71 11.11 -18.60
C PRO A 36 -8.27 10.24 -17.47
N ILE A 37 -8.40 8.92 -17.67
CA ILE A 37 -8.87 8.00 -16.62
C ILE A 37 -7.79 7.80 -15.55
N GLY A 38 -6.53 7.66 -15.95
CA GLY A 38 -5.40 7.52 -15.03
C GLY A 38 -5.24 8.75 -14.13
N LEU A 39 -5.28 9.96 -14.70
CA LEU A 39 -5.14 11.21 -13.96
C LEU A 39 -6.33 11.46 -13.03
N LYS A 40 -7.57 11.22 -13.48
CA LYS A 40 -8.76 11.37 -12.62
C LYS A 40 -8.76 10.38 -11.47
N GLY A 41 -8.47 9.10 -11.75
CA GLY A 41 -8.40 8.07 -10.71
C GLY A 41 -7.28 8.33 -9.70
N MET A 42 -6.11 8.79 -10.17
CA MET A 42 -5.01 9.21 -9.29
C MET A 42 -5.41 10.38 -8.40
N GLY A 43 -6.10 11.39 -8.95
CA GLY A 43 -6.62 12.53 -8.18
C GLY A 43 -7.59 12.08 -7.08
N THR A 44 -8.57 11.26 -7.42
CA THR A 44 -9.51 10.69 -6.44
C THR A 44 -8.79 9.90 -5.35
N ALA A 45 -7.79 9.07 -5.71
CA ALA A 45 -7.02 8.33 -4.73
C ALA A 45 -6.23 9.25 -3.80
N ALA A 46 -5.59 10.30 -4.34
CA ALA A 46 -4.82 11.27 -3.57
C ALA A 46 -5.71 12.04 -2.57
N GLU A 47 -6.90 12.48 -3.01
CA GLU A 47 -7.87 13.14 -2.14
C GLU A 47 -8.33 12.22 -1.00
N ALA A 48 -8.70 10.98 -1.32
CA ALA A 48 -9.16 10.01 -0.34
C ALA A 48 -8.07 9.69 0.71
N LEU A 49 -6.82 9.50 0.28
CA LEU A 49 -5.70 9.24 1.17
C LEU A 49 -5.39 10.46 2.04
N THR A 50 -5.38 11.66 1.47
CA THR A 50 -5.10 12.91 2.20
C THR A 50 -6.15 13.18 3.26
N LEU A 51 -7.44 13.05 2.93
CA LEU A 51 -8.53 13.24 3.89
C LEU A 51 -8.50 12.17 5.00
N SER A 52 -8.15 10.93 4.66
CA SER A 52 -7.99 9.85 5.64
C SER A 52 -6.84 10.14 6.60
N ALA A 53 -5.68 10.56 6.08
CA ALA A 53 -4.54 10.94 6.90
C ALA A 53 -4.87 12.11 7.84
N LEU A 54 -5.54 13.15 7.33
CA LEU A 54 -5.96 14.30 8.13
C LEU A 54 -6.89 13.88 9.29
N ARG A 55 -7.87 12.99 9.03
CA ARG A 55 -8.75 12.47 10.07
C ARG A 55 -7.98 11.68 11.13
N LEU A 56 -7.01 10.88 10.72
CA LEU A 56 -6.17 10.11 11.66
C LEU A 56 -5.30 11.02 12.54
N LEU A 57 -4.75 12.10 11.98
CA LEU A 57 -3.98 13.09 12.74
C LEU A 57 -4.83 13.76 13.83
N GLN A 58 -6.12 13.95 13.58
CA GLN A 58 -7.06 14.54 14.54
C GLN A 58 -7.62 13.52 15.55
N ARG A 59 -7.34 12.23 15.36
CA ARG A 59 -7.93 11.10 16.11
C ARG A 59 -6.86 10.11 16.54
N PRO A 60 -6.00 10.48 17.51
CA PRO A 60 -4.93 9.61 18.00
C PRO A 60 -5.45 8.29 18.60
N ASP A 61 -6.71 8.27 19.06
CA ASP A 61 -7.40 7.07 19.51
C ASP A 61 -7.53 6.01 18.41
N LEU A 62 -7.79 6.43 17.16
CA LEU A 62 -7.90 5.51 16.03
C LEU A 62 -6.54 4.94 15.63
N LEU A 63 -5.48 5.75 15.71
CA LEU A 63 -4.11 5.28 15.46
C LEU A 63 -3.69 4.23 16.49
N GLN A 64 -3.97 4.45 17.77
CA GLN A 64 -3.65 3.49 18.83
C GLN A 64 -4.42 2.18 18.65
N ARG A 65 -5.68 2.25 18.23
CA ARG A 65 -6.48 1.06 17.90
C ARG A 65 -5.92 0.30 16.70
N ALA A 66 -5.54 1.00 15.63
CA ALA A 66 -4.95 0.40 14.44
C ALA A 66 -3.60 -0.28 14.75
N GLU A 67 -2.78 0.30 15.62
CA GLU A 67 -1.56 -0.35 16.13
C GLU A 67 -1.88 -1.60 16.96
N GLY A 68 -2.91 -1.56 17.80
CA GLY A 68 -3.37 -2.72 18.55
C GLY A 68 -3.84 -3.86 17.64
N GLU A 69 -4.62 -3.55 16.61
CA GLU A 69 -5.06 -4.52 15.60
C GLU A 69 -3.86 -5.11 14.83
N ARG A 70 -2.90 -4.28 14.41
CA ARG A 70 -1.67 -4.74 13.77
C ARG A 70 -0.88 -5.68 14.70
N ALA A 71 -0.66 -5.28 15.95
CA ALA A 71 0.13 -6.05 16.92
C ALA A 71 -0.54 -7.39 17.26
N ALA A 72 -1.87 -7.43 17.32
CA ALA A 72 -2.61 -8.68 17.51
C ALA A 72 -2.45 -9.65 16.33
N GLN A 73 -2.34 -9.15 15.10
CA GLN A 73 -2.20 -9.97 13.89
C GLN A 73 -0.74 -10.39 13.60
N HIS A 74 0.23 -9.51 13.85
CA HIS A 74 1.61 -9.68 13.38
C HIS A 74 2.66 -9.67 14.51
N GLY A 75 2.24 -9.44 15.75
CA GLY A 75 3.13 -9.21 16.89
C GLY A 75 3.57 -7.75 17.03
N GLU A 76 4.11 -7.42 18.20
CA GLU A 76 4.49 -6.03 18.53
C GLU A 76 5.59 -5.49 17.62
N ARG A 77 6.55 -6.34 17.23
CA ARG A 77 7.70 -5.96 16.40
C ARG A 77 7.72 -6.77 15.12
N TYR A 78 8.00 -6.08 14.02
CA TYR A 78 8.27 -6.72 12.75
C TYR A 78 9.50 -7.62 12.83
N ARG A 79 9.37 -8.84 12.30
CA ARG A 79 10.47 -9.77 12.09
C ARG A 79 10.48 -10.16 10.62
N CYS A 80 11.60 -9.91 9.94
CA CYS A 80 11.76 -10.32 8.56
C CYS A 80 11.55 -11.84 8.44
N PRO A 81 10.71 -12.32 7.50
CA PRO A 81 10.47 -13.75 7.32
C PRO A 81 11.65 -14.46 6.65
N LEU A 82 12.57 -13.72 6.02
CA LEU A 82 13.77 -14.30 5.41
C LEU A 82 14.83 -14.60 6.48
N PRO A 83 15.54 -15.74 6.37
CA PRO A 83 16.69 -16.01 7.22
C PRO A 83 17.79 -14.96 7.05
N GLU A 84 18.49 -14.63 8.14
CA GLU A 84 19.55 -13.60 8.14
C GLU A 84 20.72 -13.93 7.19
N ASN A 85 20.91 -15.20 6.85
CA ASN A 85 21.97 -15.66 5.95
C ASN A 85 21.60 -15.57 4.46
N VAL A 86 20.36 -15.22 4.11
CA VAL A 86 19.94 -15.05 2.71
C VAL A 86 20.38 -13.67 2.22
N LYS A 87 21.15 -13.65 1.12
CA LYS A 87 21.56 -12.42 0.44
C LYS A 87 20.97 -12.37 -0.96
N PRO A 88 20.58 -11.18 -1.47
CA PRO A 88 20.15 -11.03 -2.86
C PRO A 88 21.29 -11.45 -3.81
N PRO A 89 20.98 -12.04 -4.98
CA PRO A 89 21.99 -12.49 -5.95
C PRO A 89 22.56 -11.31 -6.75
N VAL A 90 23.16 -10.34 -6.05
CA VAL A 90 23.77 -9.17 -6.69
C VAL A 90 24.99 -9.63 -7.50
N GLY A 91 25.03 -9.30 -8.79
CA GLY A 91 26.15 -9.63 -9.68
C GLY A 91 26.14 -11.05 -10.24
N ARG A 92 25.05 -11.80 -10.10
CA ARG A 92 24.81 -13.08 -10.79
C ARG A 92 23.62 -12.92 -11.74
N TYR A 93 23.87 -12.32 -12.90
CA TYR A 93 22.94 -12.25 -14.02
C TYR A 93 23.69 -12.56 -15.31
#